data_AF-A0A133UMW8-F1
#
_entry.id   AF-A0A133UMW8-F1
#
_cell.length_a   1.000
_cell.length_b   1.000
_cell.length_c   1.000
_cell.angle_alpha   90.00
_cell.angle_beta   90.00
_cell.angle_gamma   90.00
#
_symmetry.space_group_name_H-M   'P 1'
#
loop_
_entity.id
_entity.type
_entity.pdbx_description
1 polymer ?
#
loop_
_entity_poly.entity_id
_entity_poly.type
_entity_poly.pdbx_seq_one_letter_code
_entity_poly.pdbx_strand_id
1 'polypeptide(L)'
;MYKQIAKKNFKKHLSSEISDKNLKKYFDSCFEDLFSELGLYPCWICVNCMSNDELTYGWGKSKQPQKCPKCGKSSVFAVGTFQARAPKSGEMFEVAFEHLIKKVSDLPITKTPSANLHDFKITDKIKIEAEGSAGSVTNPDGSTSRLKRPGLKRSDTEKKAFSNAEEYKSHKSSHKFFIVTNAIPSKLTAEGRAADGLFDVTKKKDLDSFIEKCIEFKENTLNEVL
;
A
#
# COMPACT_ATOMS: atom_id res chain seq x y z
N MET A 1 -3.98 0.49 16.85
CA MET A 1 -3.89 1.46 15.75
C MET A 1 -4.28 0.86 14.38
N TYR A 2 -3.39 0.26 13.58
CA TYR A 2 -3.67 -0.19 12.19
C TYR A 2 -5.01 -0.92 11.98
N LYS A 3 -5.28 -1.98 12.76
CA LYS A 3 -6.53 -2.75 12.67
C LYS A 3 -7.78 -1.91 12.98
N GLN A 4 -7.68 -0.92 13.87
CA GLN A 4 -8.79 -0.01 14.20
C GLN A 4 -9.03 0.95 13.03
N ILE A 5 -7.97 1.50 12.43
CA ILE A 5 -8.05 2.35 11.23
C ILE A 5 -8.74 1.61 10.09
N ALA A 6 -8.30 0.38 9.79
CA ALA A 6 -8.91 -0.45 8.76
C ALA A 6 -10.40 -0.70 9.04
N LYS A 7 -10.76 -1.14 10.26
CA LYS A 7 -12.18 -1.37 10.63
C LYS A 7 -13.03 -0.11 10.53
N LYS A 8 -12.54 1.02 11.02
CA LYS A 8 -13.21 2.32 10.98
C LYS A 8 -13.50 2.73 9.53
N ASN A 9 -12.48 2.70 8.67
CA ASN A 9 -12.61 3.13 7.29
C ASN A 9 -13.40 2.14 6.44
N PHE A 10 -13.35 0.84 6.74
CA PHE A 10 -14.21 -0.15 6.10
C PHE A 10 -15.69 0.18 6.38
N LYS A 11 -16.05 0.38 7.66
CA LYS A 11 -17.42 0.77 8.04
C LYS A 11 -17.84 2.09 7.38
N LYS A 12 -16.92 3.05 7.26
CA LYS A 12 -17.21 4.37 6.68
C LYS A 12 -17.42 4.33 5.16
N HIS A 13 -16.71 3.45 4.45
CA HIS A 13 -16.64 3.52 2.99
C HIS A 13 -17.22 2.30 2.26
N LEU A 14 -17.27 1.13 2.88
CA LEU A 14 -17.61 -0.14 2.23
C LEU A 14 -18.81 -0.87 2.84
N SER A 15 -19.42 -0.37 3.92
CA SER A 15 -20.51 -1.09 4.60
C SER A 15 -21.80 -1.22 3.80
N SER A 16 -22.04 -0.31 2.85
CA SER A 16 -23.26 -0.31 2.02
C SER A 16 -23.04 -0.95 0.65
N GLU A 17 -21.90 -0.66 0.02
CA GLU A 17 -21.63 -1.06 -1.37
C GLU A 17 -20.13 -1.12 -1.63
N ILE A 18 -19.70 -2.18 -2.32
CA ILE A 18 -18.34 -2.33 -2.83
C ILE A 18 -18.32 -1.88 -4.30
N SER A 19 -17.61 -0.78 -4.56
CA SER A 19 -17.40 -0.20 -5.89
C SER A 19 -15.99 0.38 -5.99
N ASP A 20 -15.49 0.61 -7.21
CA ASP A 20 -14.17 1.23 -7.45
C ASP A 20 -13.95 2.50 -6.62
N LYS A 21 -14.96 3.36 -6.59
CA LYS A 21 -14.93 4.64 -5.85
C LYS A 21 -14.76 4.40 -4.35
N ASN A 22 -15.51 3.45 -3.80
CA ASN A 22 -15.50 3.18 -2.36
C ASN A 22 -14.25 2.40 -1.93
N LEU A 23 -13.78 1.46 -2.75
CA LEU A 23 -12.51 0.75 -2.52
C LEU A 23 -11.33 1.73 -2.51
N LYS A 24 -11.26 2.62 -3.50
CA LYS A 24 -10.23 3.66 -3.53
C LYS A 24 -10.28 4.55 -2.27
N LYS A 25 -11.48 5.04 -1.90
CA LYS A 25 -11.66 5.87 -0.69
C LYS A 25 -11.27 5.13 0.59
N TYR A 26 -11.55 3.84 0.66
CA TYR A 26 -11.19 3.00 1.80
C TYR A 26 -9.68 2.97 2.02
N PHE A 27 -8.90 2.63 0.98
CA PHE A 27 -7.44 2.59 1.09
C PHE A 27 -6.84 3.98 1.31
N ASP A 28 -7.29 5.00 0.57
CA ASP A 28 -6.83 6.39 0.74
C ASP A 28 -7.04 6.88 2.18
N SER A 29 -8.23 6.64 2.75
CA SER A 29 -8.55 7.07 4.13
C SER A 29 -7.77 6.28 5.18
N CYS A 30 -7.45 5.00 4.92
CA CYS A 30 -6.56 4.24 5.81
C CYS A 30 -5.16 4.84 5.87
N PHE A 31 -4.61 5.24 4.72
CA PHE A 31 -3.30 5.89 4.69
C PHE A 31 -3.34 7.28 5.34
N GLU A 32 -4.38 8.06 5.07
CA GLU A 32 -4.54 9.41 5.62
C GLU A 32 -4.67 9.37 7.15
N ASP A 33 -5.57 8.54 7.68
CA ASP A 33 -5.74 8.36 9.13
C ASP A 33 -4.43 7.91 9.78
N LEU A 34 -3.68 6.99 9.15
CA LEU A 34 -2.40 6.53 9.67
C LEU A 34 -1.34 7.63 9.71
N PHE A 35 -1.16 8.37 8.62
CA PHE A 35 -0.18 9.45 8.59
C PHE A 35 -0.54 10.58 9.53
N SER A 36 -1.84 10.81 9.73
CA SER A 36 -2.34 11.76 10.72
C SER A 36 -1.99 11.33 12.13
N GLU A 37 -2.26 10.09 12.49
CA GLU A 37 -1.96 9.53 13.81
C GLU A 37 -0.46 9.54 14.12
N LEU A 38 0.39 9.30 13.12
CA LEU A 38 1.85 9.25 13.28
C LEU A 38 2.57 10.59 13.05
N GLY A 39 1.85 11.64 12.65
CA GLY A 39 2.46 12.93 12.29
C GLY A 39 3.42 12.88 11.08
N LEU A 40 3.24 11.92 10.17
CA LEU A 40 4.19 11.61 9.10
C LEU A 40 3.92 12.38 7.80
N TYR A 41 4.12 13.69 7.81
CA TYR A 41 3.85 14.54 6.64
C TYR A 41 5.12 14.93 5.87
N PRO A 42 5.04 15.22 4.57
CA PRO A 42 6.07 15.98 3.87
C PRO A 42 6.19 17.36 4.53
N CYS A 43 7.38 17.68 5.04
CA CYS A 43 7.64 18.96 5.69
C CYS A 43 9.01 19.50 5.32
N TRP A 44 9.21 20.78 5.63
CA TRP A 44 10.49 21.47 5.53
C TRP A 44 10.76 22.21 6.84
N ILE A 45 12.04 22.45 7.13
CA ILE A 45 12.51 23.17 8.33
C ILE A 45 13.57 24.20 7.95
N CYS A 46 13.63 25.32 8.65
CA CYS A 46 14.76 26.24 8.59
C CYS A 46 15.82 25.86 9.63
N VAL A 47 16.98 25.42 9.16
CA VAL A 47 18.07 24.97 10.03
C VAL A 47 18.69 26.15 10.79
N ASN A 48 18.77 27.35 10.20
CA ASN A 48 19.28 28.52 10.93
C ASN A 48 18.39 28.93 12.09
N CYS A 49 17.06 28.90 11.91
CA CYS A 49 16.15 29.17 13.02
C CYS A 49 16.31 28.10 14.10
N MET A 50 16.34 26.82 13.70
CA MET A 50 16.52 25.69 14.62
C MET A 50 17.83 25.80 15.43
N SER A 51 18.92 26.25 14.82
CA SER A 51 20.22 26.46 15.50
C SER A 51 20.21 27.61 16.51
N ASN A 52 19.21 28.48 16.47
CA ASN A 52 19.03 29.59 17.42
C ASN A 52 17.87 29.31 18.40
N ASP A 53 17.51 28.03 18.60
CA ASP A 53 16.36 27.60 19.42
C ASP A 53 15.00 28.17 18.97
N GLU A 54 14.89 28.54 17.70
CA GLU A 54 13.66 29.04 17.11
C GLU A 54 13.11 28.05 16.06
N LEU A 55 11.99 27.38 16.33
CA LEU A 55 11.45 26.46 15.34
C LEU A 55 10.71 27.22 14.21
N THR A 56 11.12 27.02 12.96
CA THR A 56 10.36 27.47 11.77
C THR A 56 10.28 26.34 10.76
N TYR A 57 9.05 25.94 10.42
CA TYR A 57 8.77 24.80 9.55
C TYR A 57 7.49 25.03 8.75
N GLY A 58 7.23 24.14 7.79
CA GLY A 58 5.97 24.09 7.07
C GLY A 58 5.80 22.77 6.34
N TRP A 59 4.68 22.65 5.61
CA TRP A 59 4.27 21.41 4.97
C TRP A 59 4.43 21.47 3.45
N GLY A 60 4.63 20.30 2.85
CA GLY A 60 4.66 20.10 1.41
C GLY A 60 5.97 20.48 0.73
N LYS A 61 6.52 19.56 -0.05
CA LYS A 61 7.78 19.77 -0.80
C LYS A 61 7.63 20.82 -1.91
N SER A 62 6.45 20.93 -2.52
CA SER A 62 6.18 21.94 -3.56
C SER A 62 5.95 23.34 -2.99
N LYS A 63 5.72 23.47 -1.68
CA LYS A 63 5.53 24.74 -0.98
C LYS A 63 6.75 25.15 -0.16
N GLN A 64 7.85 24.40 -0.24
CA GLN A 64 9.09 24.76 0.43
C GLN A 64 9.58 26.12 -0.11
N PRO A 65 9.70 27.15 0.74
CA PRO A 65 10.15 28.45 0.29
C PRO A 65 11.67 28.44 0.05
N GLN A 66 12.12 29.27 -0.90
CA GLN A 66 13.56 29.44 -1.18
C GLN A 66 14.29 30.17 -0.04
N LYS A 67 13.56 30.94 0.76
CA LYS A 67 14.06 31.64 1.96
C LYS A 67 13.11 31.40 3.11
N CYS A 68 13.65 31.27 4.31
CA CYS A 68 12.86 31.13 5.52
C CYS A 68 11.96 32.36 5.69
N PRO A 69 10.64 32.19 5.88
CA PRO A 69 9.72 33.32 6.06
C PRO A 69 9.98 34.09 7.37
N LYS A 70 10.66 33.47 8.35
CA LYS A 70 11.01 34.10 9.62
C LYS A 70 12.33 34.88 9.56
N CYS A 71 13.42 34.24 9.13
CA CYS A 71 14.77 34.84 9.19
C CYS A 71 15.36 35.27 7.83
N GLY A 72 14.65 35.04 6.73
CA GLY A 72 15.09 35.40 5.38
C GLY A 72 16.29 34.60 4.82
N LYS A 73 16.84 33.66 5.58
CA LYS A 73 17.99 32.82 5.17
C LYS A 73 17.54 31.68 4.26
N SER A 74 18.42 31.25 3.35
CA SER A 74 18.17 30.17 2.38
C SER A 74 18.36 28.75 2.94
N SER A 75 18.64 28.61 4.24
CA SER A 75 18.84 27.31 4.91
C SER A 75 17.53 26.61 5.25
N VAL A 76 16.67 26.45 4.24
CA VAL A 76 15.41 25.72 4.33
C VAL A 76 15.58 24.37 3.66
N PHE A 77 15.30 23.29 4.39
CA PHE A 77 15.52 21.92 3.91
C PHE A 77 14.25 21.08 4.03
N ALA A 78 13.98 20.27 3.02
CA ALA A 78 12.96 19.24 3.10
C ALA A 78 13.40 18.15 4.10
N VAL A 79 12.52 17.77 5.01
CA VAL A 79 12.76 16.67 5.93
C VAL A 79 12.52 15.35 5.19
N GLY A 80 13.44 14.39 5.38
CA GLY A 80 13.44 13.06 4.74
C GLY A 80 12.33 12.12 5.21
N THR A 81 11.08 12.57 5.30
CA THR A 81 9.95 11.80 5.86
C THR A 81 9.49 10.62 5.01
N PHE A 82 10.06 10.44 3.82
CA PHE A 82 9.77 9.29 2.95
C PHE A 82 10.15 7.96 3.61
N GLN A 83 11.35 7.87 4.19
CA GLN A 83 11.85 6.63 4.78
C GLN A 83 11.02 6.18 5.99
N ALA A 84 10.43 7.14 6.72
CA ALA A 84 9.49 6.85 7.80
C ALA A 84 8.10 6.42 7.28
N ARG A 85 7.61 7.06 6.20
CA ARG A 85 6.28 6.76 5.63
C ARG A 85 6.21 5.44 4.88
N ALA A 86 7.18 5.16 4.02
CA ALA A 86 7.12 4.06 3.06
C ALA A 86 6.82 2.69 3.70
N PRO A 87 7.55 2.23 4.74
CA PRO A 87 7.23 0.96 5.40
C PRO A 87 5.85 1.00 6.07
N LYS A 88 5.50 2.13 6.68
CA LYS A 88 4.22 2.30 7.38
C LYS A 88 3.02 2.26 6.43
N SER A 89 3.15 2.78 5.21
CA SER A 89 2.13 2.64 4.18
C SER A 89 1.99 1.21 3.66
N GLY A 90 3.10 0.46 3.52
CA GLY A 90 3.05 -0.96 3.15
C GLY A 90 2.29 -1.78 4.19
N GLU A 91 2.69 -1.65 5.46
CA GLU A 91 2.03 -2.30 6.60
C GLU A 91 0.52 -1.95 6.67
N MET A 92 0.16 -0.70 6.35
CA MET A 92 -1.25 -0.28 6.33
C MET A 92 -2.02 -0.90 5.18
N PHE A 93 -1.42 -0.97 4.00
CA PHE A 93 -2.05 -1.62 2.86
C PHE A 93 -2.30 -3.10 3.16
N GLU A 94 -1.31 -3.82 3.68
CA GLU A 94 -1.43 -5.22 4.11
C GLU A 94 -2.60 -5.41 5.10
N VAL A 95 -2.65 -4.62 6.18
CA VAL A 95 -3.72 -4.73 7.19
C VAL A 95 -5.10 -4.38 6.61
N ALA A 96 -5.16 -3.36 5.76
CA ALA A 96 -6.40 -2.95 5.11
C ALA A 96 -6.90 -4.02 4.11
N PHE A 97 -5.99 -4.63 3.35
CA PHE A 97 -6.27 -5.70 2.40
C PHE A 97 -6.73 -6.98 3.12
N GLU A 98 -6.02 -7.41 4.16
CA GLU A 98 -6.43 -8.57 4.97
C GLU A 98 -7.84 -8.38 5.53
N HIS A 99 -8.14 -7.17 6.04
CA HIS A 99 -9.46 -6.85 6.56
C HIS A 99 -10.54 -6.87 5.48
N LEU A 100 -10.24 -6.33 4.30
CA LEU A 100 -11.13 -6.34 3.13
C LEU A 100 -11.49 -7.78 2.76
N ILE A 101 -10.49 -8.63 2.51
CA ILE A 101 -10.73 -10.02 2.07
C ILE A 101 -11.56 -10.80 3.09
N LYS A 102 -11.27 -10.68 4.40
CA LYS A 102 -12.04 -11.31 5.48
C LYS A 102 -13.49 -10.82 5.60
N LYS A 103 -13.83 -9.70 4.97
CA LYS A 103 -15.17 -9.11 5.04
C LYS A 103 -15.99 -9.33 3.79
N VAL A 104 -15.34 -9.54 2.66
CA VAL A 104 -16.00 -9.66 1.34
C VAL A 104 -15.95 -11.08 0.79
N SER A 105 -15.25 -12.00 1.45
CA SER A 105 -15.12 -13.40 1.05
C SER A 105 -14.89 -14.31 2.27
N ASP A 106 -15.10 -15.61 2.08
CA ASP A 106 -14.78 -16.65 3.06
C ASP A 106 -13.35 -17.23 2.88
N LEU A 107 -12.48 -16.52 2.16
CA LEU A 107 -11.11 -16.95 1.94
C LEU A 107 -10.33 -16.90 3.28
N PRO A 108 -9.68 -18.01 3.70
CA PRO A 108 -8.92 -18.08 4.94
C PRO A 108 -7.55 -17.39 4.82
N ILE A 109 -7.54 -16.10 4.48
CA ILE A 109 -6.31 -15.33 4.33
C ILE A 109 -5.59 -15.19 5.68
N THR A 110 -4.30 -15.51 5.66
CA THR A 110 -3.41 -15.45 6.83
C THR A 110 -2.14 -14.71 6.47
N LYS A 111 -1.73 -13.78 7.35
CA LYS A 111 -0.46 -13.06 7.20
C LYS A 111 0.71 -14.00 7.48
N THR A 112 1.74 -13.92 6.65
CA THR A 112 2.98 -14.69 6.81
C THR A 112 4.06 -13.87 7.53
N PRO A 113 5.03 -14.55 8.19
CA PRO A 113 6.19 -13.85 8.75
C PRO A 113 6.96 -13.07 7.67
N SER A 114 7.47 -11.89 8.03
CA SER A 114 8.13 -10.95 7.11
C SER A 114 9.43 -11.46 6.45
N ALA A 115 9.91 -12.65 6.82
CA ALA A 115 11.07 -13.29 6.20
C ALA A 115 10.72 -14.10 4.95
N ASN A 116 9.44 -14.23 4.61
CA ASN A 116 8.99 -14.97 3.43
C ASN A 116 8.94 -14.09 2.17
N LEU A 117 8.98 -14.73 1.00
CA LEU A 117 8.82 -14.10 -0.32
C LEU A 117 7.38 -13.63 -0.61
N HIS A 118 6.51 -13.53 0.39
CA HIS A 118 5.11 -13.15 0.26
C HIS A 118 4.55 -12.70 1.61
N ASP A 119 3.52 -11.85 1.56
CA ASP A 119 2.89 -11.25 2.74
C ASP A 119 1.70 -12.06 3.28
N PHE A 120 1.02 -12.79 2.39
CA PHE A 120 -0.13 -13.60 2.77
C PHE A 120 -0.15 -14.96 2.10
N LYS A 121 -0.90 -15.87 2.74
CA LYS A 121 -1.34 -17.13 2.15
C LYS A 121 -2.83 -17.35 2.37
N ILE A 122 -3.50 -17.96 1.40
CA ILE A 122 -4.89 -18.46 1.56
C ILE A 122 -4.85 -19.96 1.88
N THR A 123 -4.01 -20.69 1.15
CA THR A 123 -3.66 -22.09 1.45
C THR A 123 -2.15 -22.23 1.40
N ASP A 124 -1.62 -23.42 1.67
CA ASP A 124 -0.18 -23.64 1.46
C ASP A 124 0.23 -23.55 -0.02
N LYS A 125 -0.72 -23.66 -0.95
CA LYS A 125 -0.51 -23.56 -2.40
C LYS A 125 -0.87 -22.19 -3.01
N ILE A 126 -1.48 -21.25 -2.28
CA ILE A 126 -1.82 -19.91 -2.80
C ILE A 126 -1.12 -18.83 -1.98
N LYS A 127 -0.19 -18.10 -2.60
CA LYS A 127 0.59 -17.01 -1.98
C LYS A 127 0.26 -15.66 -2.61
N ILE A 128 0.39 -14.61 -1.81
CA ILE A 128 0.07 -13.23 -2.22
C ILE A 128 1.16 -12.29 -1.73
N GLU A 129 1.77 -11.55 -2.66
CA GLU A 129 2.58 -10.36 -2.37
C GLU A 129 1.66 -9.13 -2.43
N ALA A 130 1.66 -8.31 -1.37
CA ALA A 130 0.79 -7.16 -1.23
C ALA A 130 1.59 -5.86 -1.24
N GLU A 131 1.60 -5.19 -2.39
CA GLU A 131 2.41 -3.98 -2.58
C GLU A 131 1.52 -2.74 -2.68
N GLY A 132 1.46 -1.92 -1.62
CA GLY A 132 0.63 -0.73 -1.63
C GLY A 132 1.27 0.49 -0.98
N SER A 133 0.86 1.67 -1.44
CA SER A 133 1.27 2.94 -0.84
C SER A 133 0.27 4.04 -1.17
N ALA A 134 0.24 5.07 -0.32
CA ALA A 134 -0.51 6.28 -0.54
C ALA A 134 0.00 7.06 -1.77
N GLY A 135 -0.93 7.59 -2.58
CA GLY A 135 -0.62 8.50 -3.68
C GLY A 135 -0.54 9.97 -3.27
N SER A 136 -1.11 10.33 -2.12
CA SER A 136 -1.11 11.68 -1.56
C SER A 136 -1.33 11.65 -0.05
N VAL A 137 -1.10 12.79 0.59
CA VAL A 137 -1.40 13.01 2.01
C VAL A 137 -1.92 14.44 2.20
N THR A 138 -2.95 14.60 3.02
CA THR A 138 -3.44 15.90 3.47
C THR A 138 -2.59 16.34 4.67
N ASN A 139 -1.99 17.52 4.58
CA ASN A 139 -1.15 18.08 5.63
C ASN A 139 -2.04 18.79 6.68
N PRO A 140 -1.51 19.09 7.88
CA PRO A 140 -2.26 19.79 8.92
C PRO A 140 -2.82 21.16 8.54
N ASP A 141 -2.22 21.83 7.55
CA ASP A 141 -2.71 23.11 7.01
C ASP A 141 -3.86 22.95 5.98
N GLY A 142 -4.39 21.74 5.81
CA GLY A 142 -5.41 21.39 4.82
C GLY A 142 -4.88 21.23 3.38
N SER A 143 -3.58 21.48 3.13
CA SER A 143 -3.00 21.33 1.80
C SER A 143 -2.69 19.87 1.46
N THR A 144 -2.82 19.49 0.19
CA THR A 144 -2.49 18.13 -0.25
C THR A 144 -1.09 18.04 -0.86
N SER A 145 -0.28 17.12 -0.34
CA SER A 145 1.02 16.76 -0.89
C SER A 145 0.89 15.49 -1.74
N ARG A 146 1.25 15.54 -3.03
CA ARG A 146 1.34 14.34 -3.88
C ARG A 146 2.59 13.54 -3.50
N LEU A 147 2.41 12.28 -3.18
CA LEU A 147 3.51 11.34 -2.93
C LEU A 147 3.92 10.73 -4.26
N LYS A 148 5.24 10.65 -4.51
CA LYS A 148 5.75 10.12 -5.76
C LYS A 148 5.55 8.60 -5.77
N ARG A 149 5.00 8.07 -6.87
CA ARG A 149 4.98 6.64 -7.22
C ARG A 149 4.38 5.74 -6.09
N PRO A 150 3.05 5.63 -5.98
CA PRO A 150 2.43 4.68 -5.05
C PRO A 150 2.50 3.23 -5.55
N GLY A 151 2.61 2.26 -4.63
CA GLY A 151 2.57 0.83 -4.91
C GLY A 151 3.55 0.42 -6.00
N LEU A 152 3.08 -0.37 -6.97
CA LEU A 152 3.88 -0.85 -8.10
C LEU A 152 4.28 0.25 -9.10
N LYS A 153 3.87 1.52 -8.92
CA LYS A 153 4.44 2.63 -9.72
C LYS A 153 5.89 2.94 -9.36
N ARG A 154 6.42 2.30 -8.32
CA ARG A 154 7.85 2.26 -7.97
C ARG A 154 8.51 1.09 -8.66
N SER A 155 9.52 1.40 -9.47
CA SER A 155 10.27 0.38 -10.21
C SER A 155 11.00 -0.62 -9.30
N ASP A 156 11.45 -0.19 -8.13
CA ASP A 156 12.06 -1.07 -7.12
C ASP A 156 11.02 -2.03 -6.51
N THR A 157 9.83 -1.54 -6.21
CA THR A 157 8.71 -2.35 -5.72
C THR A 157 8.22 -3.35 -6.77
N GLU A 158 8.10 -2.92 -8.03
CA GLU A 158 7.78 -3.82 -9.15
C GLU A 158 8.80 -4.95 -9.26
N LYS A 159 10.10 -4.62 -9.34
CA LYS A 159 11.16 -5.62 -9.48
C LYS A 159 11.15 -6.62 -8.32
N LYS A 160 10.97 -6.13 -7.08
CA LYS A 160 10.87 -6.98 -5.89
C LYS A 160 9.71 -7.97 -6.01
N ALA A 161 8.50 -7.50 -6.31
CA ALA A 161 7.31 -8.35 -6.37
C ALA A 161 7.43 -9.46 -7.41
N PHE A 162 7.97 -9.16 -8.60
CA PHE A 162 8.17 -10.18 -9.64
C PHE A 162 9.35 -11.11 -9.35
N SER A 163 10.45 -10.59 -8.79
CA SER A 163 11.58 -11.43 -8.35
C SER A 163 11.14 -12.43 -7.28
N ASN A 164 10.31 -12.01 -6.31
CA ASN A 164 9.72 -12.89 -5.30
C ASN A 164 8.86 -13.99 -5.94
N ALA A 165 8.06 -13.63 -6.95
CA ALA A 165 7.24 -14.60 -7.68
C ALA A 165 8.12 -15.62 -8.44
N GLU A 166 9.17 -15.16 -9.13
CA GLU A 166 10.12 -16.01 -9.85
C GLU A 166 10.84 -16.98 -8.91
N GLU A 167 11.39 -16.47 -7.80
CA GLU A 167 12.08 -17.28 -6.81
C GLU A 167 11.15 -18.30 -6.14
N TYR A 168 9.91 -17.91 -5.83
CA TYR A 168 8.95 -18.85 -5.27
C TYR A 168 8.55 -19.95 -6.26
N LYS A 169 8.27 -19.58 -7.51
CA LYS A 169 7.77 -20.49 -8.54
C LYS A 169 8.85 -21.44 -9.07
N SER A 170 10.13 -21.07 -8.99
CA SER A 170 11.23 -21.98 -9.33
C SER A 170 11.29 -23.21 -8.40
N HIS A 171 10.81 -23.07 -7.16
CA HIS A 171 10.74 -24.17 -6.18
C HIS A 171 9.34 -24.81 -6.07
N LYS A 172 8.29 -24.08 -6.45
CA LYS A 172 6.88 -24.45 -6.26
C LYS A 172 6.03 -24.14 -7.50
N SER A 173 6.39 -24.73 -8.64
CA SER A 173 5.79 -24.42 -9.95
C SER A 173 4.27 -24.63 -10.02
N SER A 174 3.73 -25.63 -9.32
CA SER A 174 2.29 -25.93 -9.25
C SER A 174 1.50 -25.02 -8.32
N HIS A 175 2.16 -24.23 -7.46
CA HIS A 175 1.50 -23.29 -6.55
C HIS A 175 1.10 -22.01 -7.29
N LYS A 176 0.11 -21.29 -6.77
CA LYS A 176 -0.29 -19.97 -7.26
C LYS A 176 0.42 -18.86 -6.50
N PHE A 177 0.90 -17.87 -7.25
CA PHE A 177 1.50 -16.66 -6.69
C PHE A 177 0.84 -15.43 -7.31
N PHE A 178 0.10 -14.66 -6.50
CA PHE A 178 -0.59 -13.46 -6.94
C PHE A 178 0.09 -12.20 -6.37
N ILE A 179 0.04 -11.11 -7.13
CA ILE A 179 0.46 -9.79 -6.67
C ILE A 179 -0.80 -8.92 -6.56
N VAL A 180 -1.00 -8.28 -5.42
CA VAL A 180 -2.10 -7.33 -5.20
C VAL A 180 -1.54 -5.95 -4.87
N THR A 181 -2.19 -4.90 -5.38
CA THR A 181 -1.76 -3.52 -5.16
C THR A 181 -2.95 -2.56 -5.15
N ASN A 182 -2.72 -1.31 -4.74
CA ASN A 182 -3.67 -0.21 -4.93
C ASN A 182 -3.31 0.72 -6.10
N ALA A 183 -2.23 0.42 -6.83
CA ALA A 183 -1.77 1.24 -7.94
C ALA A 183 -0.89 0.46 -8.93
N ILE A 184 -1.47 0.05 -10.07
CA ILE A 184 -0.74 -0.58 -11.18
C ILE A 184 -0.25 0.49 -12.19
N PRO A 185 1.00 0.42 -12.70
CA PRO A 185 1.43 1.17 -13.88
C PRO A 185 0.67 0.72 -15.14
N SER A 186 0.26 1.64 -16.02
CA SER A 186 -0.64 1.35 -17.15
C SER A 186 -0.18 0.27 -18.15
N LYS A 187 1.12 -0.07 -18.18
CA LYS A 187 1.70 -1.09 -19.07
C LYS A 187 2.16 -2.35 -18.32
N LEU A 188 1.97 -2.41 -17.00
CA LEU A 188 2.43 -3.54 -16.21
C LEU A 188 1.43 -4.68 -16.27
N THR A 189 1.90 -5.86 -16.63
CA THR A 189 1.12 -7.10 -16.70
C THR A 189 1.90 -8.24 -16.03
N ALA A 190 1.17 -9.25 -15.55
CA ALA A 190 1.73 -10.52 -15.12
C ALA A 190 1.96 -11.50 -16.29
N GLU A 191 1.44 -11.19 -17.48
CA GLU A 191 1.57 -12.03 -18.67
C GLU A 191 3.05 -12.29 -19.04
N GLY A 192 3.38 -13.55 -19.27
CA GLY A 192 4.76 -13.98 -19.56
C GLY A 192 5.72 -13.91 -18.36
N ARG A 193 5.22 -13.65 -17.14
CA ARG A 193 6.00 -13.62 -15.90
C ARG A 193 5.60 -14.77 -14.97
N ALA A 194 6.37 -15.00 -13.91
CA ALA A 194 6.13 -16.09 -12.95
C ALA A 194 4.86 -15.90 -12.09
N ALA A 195 4.39 -14.67 -11.91
CA ALA A 195 3.18 -14.39 -11.16
C ALA A 195 1.93 -14.87 -11.93
N ASP A 196 1.05 -15.61 -11.26
CA ASP A 196 -0.20 -16.13 -11.83
C ASP A 196 -1.28 -15.04 -11.99
N GLY A 197 -1.05 -13.83 -11.46
CA GLY A 197 -1.95 -12.71 -11.59
C GLY A 197 -1.46 -11.45 -10.89
N LEU A 198 -1.90 -10.30 -11.39
CA LEU A 198 -1.63 -8.98 -10.86
C LEU A 198 -2.96 -8.21 -10.79
N PHE A 199 -3.34 -7.75 -9.60
CA PHE A 199 -4.68 -7.18 -9.35
C PHE A 199 -4.60 -5.83 -8.65
N ASP A 200 -5.32 -4.81 -9.17
CA ASP A 200 -5.54 -3.56 -8.46
C ASP A 200 -6.79 -3.69 -7.60
N VAL A 201 -6.63 -3.93 -6.30
CA VAL A 201 -7.76 -4.16 -5.38
C VAL A 201 -8.56 -2.89 -5.08
N THR A 202 -8.21 -1.76 -5.70
CA THR A 202 -9.10 -0.57 -5.76
C THR A 202 -10.09 -0.62 -6.92
N LYS A 203 -9.98 -1.62 -7.80
CA LYS A 203 -10.90 -1.93 -8.89
C LYS A 203 -11.74 -3.12 -8.50
N LYS A 204 -13.07 -2.97 -8.50
CA LYS A 204 -13.99 -4.03 -8.08
C LYS A 204 -13.80 -5.27 -8.95
N LYS A 205 -13.70 -5.10 -10.27
CA LYS A 205 -13.49 -6.20 -11.21
C LYS A 205 -12.22 -7.01 -10.90
N ASP A 206 -11.12 -6.34 -10.59
CA ASP A 206 -9.85 -7.01 -10.26
C ASP A 206 -9.93 -7.70 -8.90
N LEU A 207 -10.59 -7.09 -7.91
CA LEU A 207 -10.86 -7.71 -6.62
C LEU A 207 -11.71 -8.98 -6.76
N ASP A 208 -12.81 -8.90 -7.51
CA ASP A 208 -13.70 -10.04 -7.78
C ASP A 208 -12.91 -11.16 -8.49
N SER A 209 -12.16 -10.82 -9.55
CA SER A 209 -11.37 -11.79 -10.31
C SER A 209 -10.27 -12.44 -9.47
N PHE A 210 -9.63 -11.69 -8.57
CA PHE A 210 -8.67 -12.23 -7.62
C PHE A 210 -9.33 -13.26 -6.69
N ILE A 211 -10.50 -12.94 -6.13
CA ILE A 211 -11.23 -13.83 -5.22
C ILE A 211 -11.67 -15.09 -5.95
N GLU A 212 -12.28 -14.96 -7.13
CA GLU A 212 -12.72 -16.07 -7.98
C GLU A 212 -11.57 -17.05 -8.27
N LYS A 213 -10.43 -16.53 -8.74
CA LYS A 213 -9.24 -17.36 -9.01
C LYS A 213 -8.72 -18.10 -7.78
N CYS A 214 -8.83 -17.48 -6.60
CA CYS A 214 -8.45 -18.15 -5.35
C CYS A 214 -9.42 -19.27 -4.97
N ILE A 215 -10.72 -19.07 -5.18
CA ILE A 215 -11.76 -20.08 -4.92
C ILE A 215 -11.61 -21.25 -5.89
N GLU A 216 -11.57 -20.98 -7.20
CA GLU A 216 -11.42 -21.99 -8.25
C GLU A 216 -10.21 -22.89 -8.01
N PHE A 217 -9.05 -22.29 -7.70
CA PHE A 217 -7.84 -23.08 -7.46
C PHE A 217 -7.93 -23.91 -6.17
N LYS A 218 -8.54 -23.36 -5.11
CA LYS A 218 -8.75 -24.07 -3.84
C LYS A 218 -9.66 -25.30 -4.05
N GLU A 219 -10.74 -25.16 -4.80
CA GLU A 219 -11.69 -26.24 -5.07
C GLU A 219 -11.08 -27.33 -5.96
N ASN A 220 -10.37 -26.96 -7.03
CA ASN A 220 -9.68 -27.92 -7.89
C ASN A 220 -8.63 -28.73 -7.12
N THR A 221 -7.92 -28.09 -6.19
CA THR A 221 -6.93 -28.79 -5.35
C THR A 221 -7.57 -29.79 -4.40
N LEU A 222 -8.78 -29.54 -3.91
CA LEU A 222 -9.49 -30.47 -3.01
C LEU A 222 -9.99 -31.71 -3.76
N ASN A 223 -10.42 -31.54 -5.00
CA ASN A 223 -10.91 -32.63 -5.84
C ASN A 223 -9.80 -33.57 -6.35
N GLU A 224 -8.55 -33.12 -6.41
CA GLU A 224 -7.39 -33.97 -6.78
C GLU A 224 -6.94 -34.92 -5.65
N VAL A 225 -7.45 -34.75 -4.43
CA VAL A 225 -7.05 -35.53 -3.24
C VAL A 225 -8.09 -36.60 -2.87
N LEU A 226 -9.25 -36.60 -3.52
CA LEU A 226 -10.35 -37.57 -3.37
C LEU A 226 -10.36 -38.57 -4.53
#